data_AF-A0A3C0EBN0-F1
#
_entry.id   AF-A0A3C0EBN0-F1
#
_cell.length_a   1.000
_cell.length_b   1.000
_cell.length_c   1.000
_cell.angle_alpha   90.00
_cell.angle_beta   90.00
_cell.angle_gamma   90.00
#
_symmetry.space_group_name_H-M   'P 1'
#
loop_
_entity.id
_entity.type
_entity.pdbx_description
1 polymer ?
#
loop_
_entity_poly.entity_id
_entity_poly.type
_entity_poly.pdbx_seq_one_letter_code
_entity_poly.pdbx_strand_id
1 'polypeptide(L)'
;AILNYKTAATDADVGPNGDNYDGIHHIGFKVDDLDDACEKLEGAKGRAITTREGLEAIAPGSPRNFEMKWSGPDDVVIDISHTGWLTSE
;
A
#
# COMPACT_ATOMS: atom_id res chain seq x y z
N ALA A 1 11.93 5.68 -3.52
CA ALA A 1 12.64 5.60 -2.23
C ALA A 1 12.19 6.78 -1.39
N ILE A 2 11.99 6.60 -0.08
CA ILE A 2 11.38 7.55 0.88
C ILE A 2 11.96 8.98 0.82
N LEU A 3 13.11 9.21 0.18
CA LEU A 3 13.79 10.51 0.10
C LEU A 3 14.03 11.05 -1.33
N ASN A 4 13.65 10.32 -2.39
CA ASN A 4 13.79 10.81 -3.77
C ASN A 4 12.42 11.26 -4.28
N TYR A 5 12.12 12.54 -4.08
CA TYR A 5 10.91 13.17 -4.61
C TYR A 5 10.96 13.19 -6.14
N LYS A 6 9.92 12.64 -6.77
CA LYS A 6 9.82 12.60 -8.23
C LYS A 6 9.26 13.91 -8.73
N THR A 7 9.78 14.43 -9.84
CA THR A 7 9.25 15.64 -10.48
C THR A 7 9.02 15.42 -11.96
N ALA A 8 8.06 16.14 -12.56
CA ALA A 8 7.87 16.10 -14.01
C ALA A 8 9.11 16.55 -14.81
N ALA A 9 10.02 17.30 -14.17
CA ALA A 9 11.27 17.73 -14.79
C ALA A 9 12.33 16.61 -14.85
N THR A 10 12.28 15.64 -13.94
CA THR A 10 13.34 14.63 -13.76
C THR A 10 12.87 13.20 -13.99
N ASP A 11 11.57 12.94 -13.91
CA ASP A 11 11.00 11.60 -13.90
C ASP A 11 9.94 11.46 -14.98
N ALA A 12 10.05 10.39 -15.77
CA ALA A 12 9.10 10.07 -16.83
C ALA A 12 7.72 9.62 -16.29
N ASP A 13 7.65 9.20 -15.03
CA ASP A 13 6.44 8.76 -14.35
C ASP A 13 6.43 9.27 -12.90
N VAL A 14 5.59 10.28 -12.67
CA VAL A 14 5.32 10.91 -11.37
C VAL A 14 4.16 10.23 -10.61
N GLY A 15 3.58 9.16 -11.16
CA GLY A 15 2.51 8.40 -10.54
C GLY A 15 1.10 8.89 -10.93
N PRO A 16 0.06 8.17 -10.48
CA PRO A 16 -1.32 8.36 -10.91
C PRO A 16 -1.92 9.72 -10.53
N ASN A 17 -1.37 10.40 -9.52
CA ASN A 17 -1.81 11.72 -9.07
C ASN A 17 -1.02 12.88 -9.72
N GLY A 18 -0.10 12.57 -10.65
CA GLY A 18 0.68 13.57 -11.36
C GLY A 18 1.72 14.27 -10.49
N ASP A 19 2.20 15.41 -10.98
CA ASP A 19 3.16 16.30 -10.34
C ASP A 19 2.56 17.14 -9.20
N ASN A 20 1.25 17.03 -8.96
CA ASN A 20 0.53 17.71 -7.89
C ASN A 20 0.44 16.89 -6.59
N TYR A 21 1.14 15.77 -6.50
CA TYR A 21 1.16 14.92 -5.32
C TYR A 21 2.38 15.20 -4.44
N ASP A 22 2.16 15.82 -3.28
CA ASP A 22 3.21 16.11 -2.32
C ASP A 22 3.12 15.18 -1.11
N GLY A 23 4.18 14.38 -0.88
CA GLY A 23 4.32 13.57 0.34
C GLY A 23 4.48 12.07 0.12
N ILE A 24 4.12 11.29 1.13
CA ILE A 24 4.29 9.82 1.13
C ILE A 24 3.14 9.19 0.34
N HIS A 25 3.45 8.63 -0.82
CA HIS A 25 2.44 7.97 -1.67
C HIS A 25 1.90 6.66 -1.06
N HIS A 26 2.76 5.92 -0.34
CA HIS A 26 2.37 4.69 0.35
C HIS A 26 3.28 4.41 1.56
N ILE A 27 2.71 3.84 2.61
CA ILE A 27 3.43 3.31 3.77
C ILE A 27 2.93 1.90 4.09
N GLY A 28 3.87 0.98 4.30
CA GLY A 28 3.57 -0.42 4.58
C GLY A 28 3.82 -0.80 6.04
N PHE A 29 2.90 -1.54 6.65
CA PHE A 29 3.03 -2.14 7.97
C PHE A 29 2.95 -3.66 7.88
N LYS A 30 3.95 -4.34 8.46
CA LYS A 30 3.81 -5.76 8.76
C LYS A 30 2.97 -5.91 10.03
N VAL A 31 1.92 -6.72 9.97
CA VAL A 31 0.96 -6.92 11.07
C VAL A 31 0.87 -8.38 11.46
N ASP A 32 0.63 -8.65 12.75
CA ASP A 32 0.52 -10.04 13.22
C ASP A 32 -0.83 -10.67 12.88
N ASP A 33 -1.89 -9.86 12.75
CA ASP A 33 -3.23 -10.32 12.40
C ASP A 33 -3.87 -9.31 11.44
N LEU A 34 -4.39 -9.80 10.31
CA LEU A 34 -4.99 -8.97 9.28
C LEU A 34 -6.40 -8.52 9.65
N ASP A 35 -7.17 -9.35 10.36
CA ASP A 35 -8.54 -9.04 10.75
C ASP A 35 -8.54 -7.93 11.80
N ASP A 36 -7.69 -8.05 12.83
CA ASP A 36 -7.50 -6.99 13.83
C ASP A 36 -7.00 -5.68 13.20
N ALA A 37 -6.08 -5.76 12.23
CA ALA A 37 -5.63 -4.58 11.50
C ALA A 37 -6.75 -3.92 10.67
N CYS A 38 -7.59 -4.73 10.01
CA CYS A 38 -8.74 -4.22 9.26
C CYS A 38 -9.76 -3.55 10.19
N GLU A 39 -10.10 -4.17 11.32
CA GLU A 39 -11.03 -3.59 12.31
C GLU A 39 -10.53 -2.23 12.83
N LYS A 40 -9.22 -2.11 13.09
CA LYS A 40 -8.61 -0.83 13.50
C LYS A 40 -8.69 0.23 12.40
N LEU A 41 -8.45 -0.15 11.14
CA LEU A 41 -8.52 0.76 10.00
C LEU A 41 -9.97 1.21 9.75
N GLU A 42 -10.95 0.32 9.86
CA GLU A 42 -12.37 0.66 9.78
C GLU A 42 -12.78 1.60 10.92
N GLY A 43 -12.36 1.31 12.15
CA GLY A 43 -12.59 2.17 13.32
C GLY A 43 -11.97 3.57 13.16
N ALA A 44 -10.84 3.66 12.45
CA ALA A 44 -10.19 4.91 12.07
C ALA A 44 -10.79 5.58 10.83
N LYS A 45 -11.87 5.03 10.25
CA LYS A 45 -12.52 5.48 9.01
C LYS A 45 -11.63 5.43 7.78
N GLY A 46 -10.68 4.49 7.74
CA GLY A 46 -9.92 4.17 6.55
C GLY A 46 -10.82 3.59 5.46
N ARG A 47 -10.45 3.82 4.19
CA ARG A 47 -11.16 3.32 3.02
C ARG A 47 -10.38 2.17 2.40
N ALA A 48 -10.98 0.97 2.37
CA ALA A 48 -10.41 -0.18 1.69
C ALA A 48 -10.30 0.10 0.17
N ILE A 49 -9.13 -0.15 -0.40
CA ILE A 49 -8.83 -0.02 -1.84
C ILE A 49 -8.90 -1.39 -2.51
N THR A 50 -8.39 -2.43 -1.83
CA THR A 50 -8.48 -3.82 -2.29
C THR A 50 -9.43 -4.63 -1.40
N THR A 51 -10.21 -5.51 -2.01
CA THR A 51 -11.05 -6.48 -1.30
C THR A 51 -10.34 -7.83 -1.18
N ARG A 52 -10.69 -8.60 -0.15
CA ARG A 52 -10.14 -9.94 0.12
C ARG A 52 -10.33 -10.91 -1.06
N GLU A 53 -11.43 -10.77 -1.79
CA GLU A 53 -11.74 -11.58 -2.98
C GLU A 53 -10.82 -11.28 -4.17
N GLY A 54 -10.35 -10.03 -4.32
CA GLY A 54 -9.34 -9.66 -5.32
C GLY A 54 -7.96 -10.27 -5.06
N LEU A 55 -7.73 -10.76 -3.83
CA LEU A 55 -6.48 -11.39 -3.38
C LEU A 55 -6.48 -12.92 -3.56
N GLU A 56 -7.64 -13.57 -3.63
CA GLU A 56 -7.76 -15.03 -3.82
C GLU A 56 -7.54 -15.47 -5.28
N ALA A 57 -7.60 -14.54 -6.24
CA ALA A 57 -7.35 -14.81 -7.66
C ALA A 57 -5.85 -15.02 -8.00
N ILE A 58 -4.97 -15.14 -7.00
CA ILE A 58 -3.53 -15.22 -7.17
C ILE A 58 -3.10 -16.69 -7.26
N ALA A 59 -2.49 -17.04 -8.40
CA ALA A 59 -1.98 -18.39 -8.66
C ALA A 59 -0.92 -18.81 -7.61
N PRO A 60 -0.94 -20.08 -7.15
CA PRO A 60 0.09 -20.61 -6.26
C PRO A 60 1.48 -20.47 -6.90
N GLY A 61 2.43 -19.83 -6.21
CA GLY A 61 3.82 -19.68 -6.66
C GLY A 61 4.18 -18.32 -7.26
N SER A 62 3.27 -17.33 -7.27
CA SER A 62 3.68 -15.95 -7.59
C SER A 62 4.48 -15.35 -6.42
N PRO A 63 5.70 -14.81 -6.65
CA PRO A 63 6.58 -14.28 -5.60
C PRO A 63 6.11 -12.93 -5.03
N ARG A 64 4.81 -12.63 -5.11
CA ARG A 64 4.26 -11.33 -4.70
C ARG A 64 3.81 -11.41 -3.24
N ASN A 65 4.26 -10.42 -2.47
CA ASN A 65 3.90 -10.22 -1.07
C ASN A 65 2.39 -10.03 -0.94
N PHE A 66 1.75 -10.77 -0.03
CA PHE A 66 0.33 -10.59 0.27
C PHE A 66 0.15 -9.23 0.97
N GLU A 67 -0.64 -8.33 0.38
CA GLU A 67 -0.91 -7.02 0.97
C GLU A 67 -2.37 -6.58 0.74
N MET A 68 -3.03 -6.09 1.79
CA MET A 68 -4.30 -5.38 1.67
C MET A 68 -4.02 -3.89 1.68
N LYS A 69 -4.66 -3.14 0.78
CA LYS A 69 -4.44 -1.71 0.60
C LYS A 69 -5.62 -0.91 1.11
N TRP A 70 -5.30 0.13 1.87
CA TRP A 70 -6.23 1.08 2.44
C TRP A 70 -5.81 2.50 2.08
N SER A 71 -6.72 3.45 2.22
CA SER A 71 -6.45 4.89 2.08
C SER A 71 -6.92 5.64 3.30
N GLY A 72 -6.10 6.58 3.76
CA GLY A 72 -6.48 7.59 4.74
C GLY A 72 -7.22 8.79 4.12
N PRO A 73 -7.63 9.77 4.93
CA PRO A 73 -8.35 10.96 4.46
C PRO A 73 -7.54 11.85 3.50
N ASP A 74 -6.21 11.78 3.55
CA ASP A 74 -5.29 12.53 2.68
C ASP A 74 -4.81 11.70 1.46
N ASP A 75 -5.54 10.63 1.12
CA ASP A 75 -5.24 9.68 0.03
C ASP A 75 -3.88 8.96 0.12
N VAL A 76 -3.17 9.05 1.26
CA VAL A 76 -2.00 8.21 1.55
C VAL A 76 -2.44 6.75 1.56
N VAL A 77 -1.75 5.92 0.77
CA VAL A 77 -2.01 4.48 0.71
C VAL A 77 -1.33 3.78 1.88
N ILE A 78 -2.07 2.97 2.61
CA ILE A 78 -1.60 2.15 3.72
C ILE A 78 -1.65 0.69 3.28
N ASP A 79 -0.49 0.05 3.19
CA ASP A 79 -0.37 -1.36 2.87
C ASP A 79 -0.22 -2.17 4.17
N ILE A 80 -1.09 -3.16 4.42
CA ILE A 80 -0.94 -4.10 5.54
C ILE A 80 -0.62 -5.49 5.03
N SER A 81 0.36 -6.15 5.64
CA SER A 81 0.80 -7.49 5.25
C SER A 81 1.12 -8.34 6.47
N HIS A 82 0.62 -9.57 6.52
CA HIS A 82 1.01 -10.52 7.57
C HIS A 82 2.39 -11.13 7.33
N THR A 83 2.69 -11.41 6.06
CA THR A 83 3.97 -12.01 5.66
C THR A 83 5.11 -10.99 5.61
N GLY A 84 4.77 -9.70 5.49
CA GLY A 84 5.72 -8.65 5.14
C GLY A 84 6.17 -8.75 3.69
N TRP A 85 7.27 -8.09 3.37
CA TRP A 85 7.85 -8.06 2.02
C TRP A 85 9.22 -8.74 2.01
N LEU A 86 9.50 -9.55 0.98
CA LEU A 86 10.84 -10.07 0.74
C LEU A 86 11.83 -8.92 0.52
N THR A 87 12.89 -8.89 1.32
CA THR A 87 14.01 -7.95 1.16
C THR A 87 15.22 -8.71 0.62
N SER A 88 16.05 -8.05 -0.19
CA SER A 88 17.40 -8.56 -0.46
C SER A 88 18.25 -8.43 0.82
N GLU A 89 19.08 -9.43 1.10
CA GLU A 89 20.18 -9.29 2.06
C GLU A 89 21.35 -8.46 1.48
#